data_AF-A0A529MI52-F1
#
_entry.id   AF-A0A529MI52-F1
#
_cell.length_a   1.000
_cell.length_b   1.000
_cell.length_c   1.000
_cell.angle_alpha   90.00
_cell.angle_beta   90.00
_cell.angle_gamma   90.00
#
_symmetry.space_group_name_H-M   'P 1'
#
loop_
_entity.id
_entity.type
_entity.pdbx_description
1 polymer ?
#
loop_
_entity_poly.entity_id
_entity_poly.type
_entity_poly.pdbx_seq_one_letter_code
_entity_poly.pdbx_strand_id
1 'polypeptide(L)'
;VSANMSLMMYPGLTQGAIAAIITHGTDEQKATWLPKLVEGAWTGTMNLTEPHCGTDLGLLRTKAVSNGNGTYKISGQKIFISAGEHDMADNIVHLVLARIEGAPEGVKGISLF
;
A
#
# COMPACT_ATOMS: atom_id res chain seq x y z
N VAL A 1 -16.17 -18.13 -1.26
CA VAL A 1 -15.10 -17.49 -2.07
C VAL A 1 -14.80 -18.25 -3.37
N SER A 2 -15.18 -19.53 -3.54
CA SER A 2 -14.76 -20.37 -4.69
C SER A 2 -15.43 -20.12 -6.05
N ALA A 3 -16.55 -19.38 -6.11
CA ALA A 3 -17.27 -19.18 -7.37
C ALA A 3 -16.49 -18.35 -8.40
N ASN A 4 -15.71 -17.36 -7.94
CA ASN A 4 -14.78 -16.60 -8.78
C ASN A 4 -13.68 -15.98 -7.92
N MET A 5 -12.55 -16.68 -7.80
CA MET A 5 -11.45 -16.27 -6.92
C MET A 5 -10.80 -14.95 -7.37
N SER A 6 -10.61 -14.74 -8.69
CA SER A 6 -9.96 -13.53 -9.19
C SER A 6 -10.81 -12.29 -8.93
N LEU A 7 -12.13 -12.38 -9.11
CA LEU A 7 -13.05 -11.30 -8.74
C LEU A 7 -13.04 -11.05 -7.23
N MET A 8 -13.00 -12.11 -6.42
CA MET A 8 -12.97 -11.97 -4.96
C MET A 8 -11.68 -11.35 -4.41
N MET A 9 -10.59 -11.32 -5.18
CA MET A 9 -9.35 -10.67 -4.75
C MET A 9 -9.53 -9.15 -4.57
N TYR A 10 -10.34 -8.48 -5.38
CA TYR A 10 -10.52 -7.02 -5.27
C TYR A 10 -11.06 -6.60 -3.89
N PRO A 11 -12.24 -7.07 -3.43
CA PRO A 11 -12.72 -6.73 -2.09
C PRO A 11 -11.85 -7.34 -0.98
N GLY A 12 -11.21 -8.49 -1.21
CA GLY A 12 -10.31 -9.12 -0.24
C GLY A 12 -9.05 -8.29 0.04
N LEU A 13 -8.44 -7.72 -1.01
CA LEU A 13 -7.28 -6.82 -0.89
C LEU A 13 -7.67 -5.51 -0.22
N THR A 14 -8.82 -4.94 -0.59
CA THR A 14 -9.40 -3.76 0.07
C THR A 14 -9.59 -3.99 1.57
N GLN A 15 -10.08 -5.18 1.97
CA GLN A 15 -10.21 -5.54 3.39
C GLN A 15 -8.86 -5.57 4.11
N GLY A 16 -7.80 -6.05 3.44
CA GLY A 16 -6.43 -5.99 3.97
C GLY A 16 -5.94 -4.56 4.19
N ALA A 17 -6.20 -3.67 3.22
CA ALA A 17 -5.84 -2.26 3.34
C ALA A 17 -6.62 -1.55 4.47
N ILE A 18 -7.93 -1.84 4.59
CA ILE A 18 -8.77 -1.37 5.70
C ILE A 18 -8.19 -1.81 7.04
N ALA A 19 -7.83 -3.08 7.18
CA ALA A 19 -7.27 -3.60 8.43
C ALA A 19 -5.98 -2.87 8.82
N ALA A 20 -5.06 -2.63 7.87
CA ALA A 20 -3.82 -1.89 8.13
C ALA A 20 -4.10 -0.46 8.61
N ILE A 21 -5.03 0.26 7.97
CA ILE A 21 -5.39 1.64 8.34
C ILE A 21 -6.11 1.68 9.70
N ILE A 22 -6.99 0.73 10.00
CA ILE A 22 -7.64 0.63 11.31
C ILE A 22 -6.61 0.45 12.42
N THR A 23 -5.63 -0.46 12.22
CA THR A 23 -4.66 -0.81 13.26
C THR A 23 -3.59 0.28 13.44
N HIS A 24 -3.12 0.91 12.36
CA HIS A 24 -1.94 1.76 12.40
C HIS A 24 -2.17 3.22 12.00
N GLY A 25 -3.31 3.54 11.41
CA GLY A 25 -3.61 4.90 10.96
C GLY A 25 -3.93 5.84 12.11
N THR A 26 -3.62 7.12 11.94
CA THR A 26 -4.12 8.19 12.82
C THR A 26 -5.63 8.38 12.65
N ASP A 27 -6.25 9.18 13.51
CA ASP A 27 -7.70 9.42 13.43
C ASP A 27 -8.08 10.20 12.15
N GLU A 28 -7.23 11.13 11.71
CA GLU A 28 -7.38 11.85 10.45
C GLU A 28 -7.29 10.90 9.25
N GLN A 29 -6.32 9.98 9.30
CA GLN A 29 -6.12 8.97 8.28
C GLN A 29 -7.35 8.04 8.16
N LYS A 30 -7.84 7.55 9.30
CA LYS A 30 -9.04 6.72 9.37
C LYS A 30 -10.26 7.44 8.81
N ALA A 31 -10.48 8.69 9.23
CA ALA A 31 -11.60 9.51 8.76
C ALA A 31 -11.54 9.78 7.26
N THR A 32 -10.34 9.91 6.70
CA THR A 32 -10.13 10.21 5.28
C THR A 32 -10.38 9.00 4.38
N TRP A 33 -9.82 7.83 4.71
CA TRP A 33 -9.79 6.69 3.78
C TRP A 33 -10.83 5.59 4.08
N LEU A 34 -11.13 5.31 5.35
CA LEU A 34 -11.97 4.17 5.70
C LEU A 34 -13.40 4.25 5.14
N PRO A 35 -14.11 5.40 5.17
CA PRO A 35 -15.47 5.46 4.66
C PRO A 35 -15.57 4.99 3.20
N LYS A 36 -14.63 5.45 2.36
CA LYS A 36 -14.57 5.13 0.93
C LYS A 36 -14.17 3.69 0.63
N LEU A 37 -13.24 3.15 1.41
CA LEU A 37 -12.82 1.75 1.28
C LEU A 37 -13.92 0.78 1.76
N VAL A 38 -14.63 1.12 2.84
CA VAL A 38 -15.69 0.27 3.42
C VAL A 38 -16.94 0.26 2.54
N GLU A 39 -17.35 1.40 1.99
CA GLU A 39 -18.51 1.47 1.08
C GLU A 39 -18.21 0.90 -0.32
N GLY A 40 -16.93 0.63 -0.62
CA GLY A 40 -16.48 0.06 -1.89
C GLY A 40 -16.35 1.08 -3.03
N ALA A 41 -16.50 2.37 -2.76
CA ALA A 41 -16.26 3.43 -3.74
C ALA A 41 -14.78 3.49 -4.14
N TRP A 42 -13.87 3.19 -3.20
CA TRP A 42 -12.43 3.03 -3.43
C TRP A 42 -11.99 1.60 -3.12
N THR A 43 -10.94 1.14 -3.79
CA THR A 43 -10.29 -0.15 -3.50
C THR A 43 -8.92 0.05 -2.85
N GLY A 44 -8.34 -1.03 -2.32
CA GLY A 44 -7.02 -1.00 -1.70
C GLY A 44 -6.11 -2.13 -2.17
N THR A 45 -4.80 -1.88 -2.19
CA THR A 45 -3.79 -2.88 -2.56
C THR A 45 -2.46 -2.68 -1.82
N MET A 46 -1.59 -3.68 -1.88
CA MET A 46 -0.33 -3.78 -1.14
C MET A 46 0.86 -3.82 -2.11
N ASN A 47 1.81 -2.90 -1.94
CA ASN A 47 2.93 -2.66 -2.87
C ASN A 47 4.28 -2.94 -2.20
N LEU A 48 4.69 -4.21 -2.20
CA LEU A 48 5.84 -4.70 -1.42
C LEU A 48 7.05 -5.00 -2.30
N THR A 49 6.91 -5.98 -3.20
CA THR A 49 7.97 -6.62 -3.99
C THR A 49 8.52 -5.73 -5.11
N GLU A 50 9.82 -5.83 -5.37
CA GLU A 50 10.53 -5.15 -6.46
C GLU A 50 11.22 -6.19 -7.36
N PRO A 51 11.60 -5.84 -8.61
CA PRO A 51 12.23 -6.79 -9.54
C PRO A 51 13.44 -7.54 -8.99
N HIS A 52 14.24 -6.89 -8.14
CA HIS A 52 15.43 -7.48 -7.53
C HIS A 52 15.21 -7.99 -6.10
N CYS A 53 14.00 -7.85 -5.53
CA CYS A 53 13.72 -8.32 -4.17
C CYS A 53 12.28 -8.82 -3.97
N GLY A 54 12.15 -10.14 -3.71
CA GLY A 54 10.91 -10.81 -3.32
C GLY A 54 10.92 -11.15 -1.84
N THR A 55 11.44 -12.34 -1.50
CA THR A 55 11.51 -12.85 -0.12
C THR A 55 12.31 -11.93 0.82
N ASP A 56 13.38 -11.32 0.33
CA ASP A 56 14.22 -10.40 1.12
C ASP A 56 13.87 -8.92 0.83
N LEU A 57 12.86 -8.40 1.53
CA LEU A 57 12.45 -7.00 1.42
C LEU A 57 13.49 -6.01 1.97
N GLY A 58 14.51 -6.48 2.71
CA GLY A 58 15.60 -5.62 3.18
C GLY A 58 16.41 -4.98 2.05
N LEU A 59 16.32 -5.56 0.84
CA LEU A 59 16.97 -5.10 -0.38
C LEU A 59 16.15 -4.11 -1.21
N LEU A 60 14.95 -3.72 -0.75
CA LEU A 60 14.11 -2.77 -1.48
C LEU A 60 14.84 -1.43 -1.68
N ARG A 61 14.60 -0.82 -2.84
CA ARG A 61 15.21 0.44 -3.28
C ARG A 61 14.19 1.56 -3.43
N THR A 62 12.88 1.26 -3.39
CA THR A 62 11.86 2.31 -3.35
C THR A 62 12.12 3.23 -2.17
N LYS A 63 12.24 4.53 -2.47
CA LYS A 63 12.58 5.57 -1.50
C LYS A 63 11.41 6.49 -1.21
N ALA A 64 11.39 7.03 -0.01
CA ALA A 64 10.47 8.06 0.44
C ALA A 64 11.28 9.30 0.86
N VAL A 65 11.10 10.40 0.13
CA VAL A 65 11.74 11.69 0.42
C VAL A 65 10.70 12.60 1.08
N SER A 66 11.00 13.15 2.24
CA SER A 66 10.07 14.07 2.92
C SER A 66 9.86 15.34 2.11
N ASN A 67 8.60 15.78 1.99
CA ASN A 67 8.24 17.06 1.37
C ASN A 67 8.26 18.22 2.38
N GLY A 68 8.57 17.98 3.65
CA GLY A 68 8.62 18.99 4.70
C GLY A 68 7.25 19.40 5.30
N ASN A 69 6.15 18.86 4.78
CA ASN A 69 4.78 19.14 5.24
C ASN A 69 4.06 17.91 5.84
N GLY A 70 4.83 16.89 6.25
CA GLY A 70 4.30 15.61 6.75
C GLY A 70 3.97 14.59 5.64
N THR A 71 4.05 14.97 4.37
CA THR A 71 3.92 14.03 3.23
C THR A 71 5.28 13.60 2.70
N TYR A 72 5.28 12.50 1.94
CA TYR A 72 6.47 11.93 1.33
C TYR A 72 6.30 11.77 -0.17
N LYS A 73 7.36 12.06 -0.92
CA LYS A 73 7.48 11.71 -2.33
C LYS A 73 8.06 10.30 -2.45
N ILE A 74 7.26 9.39 -2.97
CA ILE A 74 7.66 8.00 -3.21
C ILE A 74 8.27 7.86 -4.61
N SER A 75 9.38 7.14 -4.74
CA SER A 75 10.01 6.87 -6.03
C SER A 75 10.62 5.47 -6.05
N GLY A 76 10.19 4.64 -7.00
CA GLY A 76 10.63 3.26 -7.14
C GLY A 76 9.72 2.49 -8.09
N GLN A 77 9.93 1.19 -8.18
CA GLN A 77 9.12 0.29 -8.99
C GLN A 77 8.72 -0.93 -8.18
N LYS A 78 7.42 -1.24 -8.20
CA LYS A 78 6.83 -2.40 -7.56
C LYS A 78 6.29 -3.35 -8.61
N ILE A 79 6.35 -4.66 -8.34
CA ILE A 79 5.87 -5.69 -9.26
C ILE A 79 4.97 -6.70 -8.54
N PHE A 80 4.16 -7.41 -9.31
CA PHE A 80 3.18 -8.39 -8.82
C PHE A 80 2.11 -7.78 -7.90
N ILE A 81 1.69 -6.55 -8.23
CA ILE A 81 0.67 -5.83 -7.47
C ILE A 81 -0.71 -6.26 -7.96
N SER A 82 -1.36 -7.12 -7.19
CA SER A 82 -2.73 -7.56 -7.47
C SER A 82 -3.69 -6.38 -7.32
N ALA A 83 -4.61 -6.22 -8.27
CA ALA A 83 -5.51 -5.05 -8.34
C ALA A 83 -4.76 -3.70 -8.25
N GLY A 84 -3.54 -3.64 -8.79
CA GLY A 84 -2.73 -2.42 -8.80
C GLY A 84 -3.26 -1.31 -9.71
N GLU A 85 -4.17 -1.64 -10.63
CA GLU A 85 -4.90 -0.70 -11.49
C GLU A 85 -6.18 -1.38 -11.99
N HIS A 86 -7.27 -0.63 -12.13
CA HIS A 86 -8.54 -1.05 -12.74
C HIS A 86 -9.55 0.11 -12.80
N ASP A 87 -10.56 0.02 -13.68
CA ASP A 87 -11.62 1.01 -13.87
C ASP A 87 -12.91 0.75 -13.05
N MET A 88 -12.89 -0.22 -12.13
CA MET A 88 -14.07 -0.62 -11.35
C MET A 88 -14.38 0.24 -10.12
N ALA A 89 -13.54 1.23 -9.79
CA ALA A 89 -13.69 2.10 -8.62
C ALA A 89 -13.16 3.50 -8.92
N ASP A 90 -13.61 4.49 -8.15
CA ASP A 90 -13.24 5.90 -8.39
C ASP A 90 -11.78 6.21 -8.00
N ASN A 91 -11.18 5.40 -7.13
CA ASN A 91 -9.81 5.54 -6.67
C ASN A 91 -9.25 4.20 -6.13
N ILE A 92 -7.92 4.07 -6.11
CA ILE A 92 -7.20 2.92 -5.57
C ILE A 92 -6.19 3.42 -4.53
N VAL A 93 -6.32 2.94 -3.30
CA VAL A 93 -5.40 3.28 -2.20
C VAL A 93 -4.25 2.27 -2.18
N HIS A 94 -3.06 2.74 -2.53
CA HIS A 94 -1.85 1.93 -2.51
C HIS A 94 -1.15 2.04 -1.17
N LEU A 95 -1.02 0.92 -0.47
CA LEU A 95 -0.14 0.80 0.70
C LEU A 95 1.26 0.38 0.23
N VAL A 96 2.24 1.27 0.32
CA VAL A 96 3.56 1.11 -0.31
C VAL A 96 4.68 0.99 0.70
N LEU A 97 5.48 -0.07 0.60
CA LEU A 97 6.73 -0.16 1.36
C LEU A 97 7.84 0.62 0.67
N ALA A 98 8.43 1.56 1.40
CA ALA A 98 9.58 2.35 0.95
C ALA A 98 10.53 2.64 2.11
N ARG A 99 11.77 3.02 1.79
CA ARG A 99 12.76 3.45 2.77
C ARG A 99 12.84 4.97 2.80
N ILE A 100 12.68 5.57 3.98
CA ILE A 100 12.92 7.02 4.15
C ILE A 100 14.40 7.29 3.88
N GLU A 101 14.69 8.37 3.15
CA GLU A 101 16.08 8.78 2.90
C GLU A 101 16.85 8.99 4.23
N GLY A 102 17.97 8.29 4.40
CA GLY A 102 18.75 8.28 5.64
C GLY A 102 18.31 7.27 6.70
N ALA A 103 17.22 6.51 6.49
CA ALA A 103 16.83 5.43 7.38
C ALA A 103 17.83 4.25 7.33
N PRO A 104 17.95 3.44 8.40
CA PRO A 104 18.87 2.30 8.45
C PRO A 104 18.70 1.31 7.30
N GLU A 105 19.76 0.56 6.99
CA GLU A 105 19.65 -0.53 6.03
C GLU A 105 18.84 -1.72 6.56
N GLY A 106 18.38 -2.56 5.63
CA GLY A 106 17.58 -3.75 5.92
C GLY A 106 16.13 -3.44 6.28
N VAL A 107 15.45 -4.44 6.87
CA VAL A 107 14.01 -4.39 7.14
C VAL A 107 13.63 -3.31 8.15
N LYS A 108 14.53 -2.99 9.09
CA LYS A 108 14.28 -2.00 10.15
C LYS A 108 14.14 -0.56 9.64
N GLY A 109 14.65 -0.23 8.45
CA GLY A 109 14.49 1.08 7.84
C GLY A 109 13.29 1.20 6.90
N ILE A 110 12.49 0.15 6.75
CA ILE A 110 11.32 0.17 5.87
C ILE A 110 10.15 0.81 6.62
N SER A 111 9.44 1.69 5.92
CA SER A 111 8.20 2.33 6.37
C SER A 111 7.07 2.00 5.39
N LEU A 112 5.84 2.10 5.89
CA LEU A 112 4.63 1.99 5.08
C LEU A 112 4.07 3.39 4.81
N PHE A 113 3.67 3.63 3.57
CA PHE A 113 3.06 4.87 3.08
C PHE A 113 1.70 4.58 2.48
#